data_AF-A0A381YFB2-F1
#
_entry.id   AF-A0A381YFB2-F1
#
_cell.length_a   1.000
_cell.length_b   1.000
_cell.length_c   1.000
_cell.angle_alpha   90.00
_cell.angle_beta   90.00
_cell.angle_gamma   90.00
#
_symmetry.space_group_name_H-M   'P 1'
#
loop_
_entity.id
_entity.type
_entity.pdbx_description
1 polymer ?
#
loop_
_entity_poly.entity_id
_entity_poly.type
_entity_poly.pdbx_seq_one_letter_code
_entity_poly.pdbx_strand_id
1 'polypeptide(L)'
;MKNQFAVECHSKIASDCLQNGKYFDSEEEAQDWVENECWIFSGEGWICLKCHDAFMGSLTSHRHKQGNGLDGVDSGVEADDGLDNELETGIDIVR
;
A
#
# COMPACT_ATOMS: atom_id res chain seq x y z
N MET A 1 -8.52 31.05 8.32
CA MET A 1 -8.11 29.92 9.18
C MET A 1 -6.98 29.20 8.46
N LYS A 2 -5.95 28.75 9.20
CA LYS A 2 -4.73 28.21 8.61
C LYS A 2 -4.91 26.69 8.54
N ASN A 3 -5.22 26.20 7.35
CA ASN A 3 -5.15 24.80 6.94
C ASN A 3 -3.72 24.25 7.13
N GLN A 4 -3.30 24.01 8.38
CA GLN A 4 -1.90 23.76 8.74
C GLN A 4 -1.45 22.34 8.46
N PHE A 5 -2.39 21.38 8.46
CA PHE A 5 -2.08 19.97 8.32
C PHE A 5 -2.59 19.50 6.97
N ALA A 6 -1.66 19.32 6.03
CA ALA A 6 -1.93 18.77 4.72
C ALA A 6 -1.57 17.29 4.72
N VAL A 7 -2.54 16.43 4.45
CA VAL A 7 -2.28 15.02 4.17
C VAL A 7 -2.28 14.85 2.67
N GLU A 8 -1.16 14.41 2.12
CA GLU A 8 -1.02 14.06 0.70
C GLU A 8 -0.43 12.67 0.57
N CYS A 9 -0.85 11.95 -0.47
CA CYS A 9 -0.22 10.68 -0.78
C CYS A 9 1.22 10.93 -1.22
N HIS A 10 2.18 10.29 -0.55
CA HIS A 10 3.60 10.43 -0.82
C HIS A 10 4.02 9.82 -2.17
N SER A 11 3.46 8.65 -2.51
CA SER A 11 3.92 7.83 -3.64
C SER A 11 3.43 8.32 -5.02
N LYS A 12 2.13 8.66 -5.15
CA LYS A 12 1.52 9.17 -6.39
C LYS A 12 1.77 8.30 -7.65
N ILE A 13 1.89 6.97 -7.49
CA ILE A 13 2.19 6.03 -8.59
C ILE A 13 0.94 5.47 -9.28
N ALA A 14 -0.20 5.43 -8.60
CA ALA A 14 -1.45 4.97 -9.18
C ALA A 14 -2.08 6.08 -10.04
N SER A 15 -2.61 5.74 -11.22
CA SER A 15 -3.27 6.70 -12.11
C SER A 15 -4.54 7.31 -11.51
N ASP A 16 -5.18 6.58 -10.60
CA ASP A 16 -6.35 6.99 -9.82
C ASP A 16 -5.99 7.36 -8.37
N CYS A 17 -4.71 7.65 -8.10
CA CYS A 17 -4.31 8.21 -6.82
C CYS A 17 -5.20 9.41 -6.50
N LEU A 18 -5.71 9.48 -5.28
CA LEU A 18 -6.33 10.68 -4.72
C LEU A 18 -5.26 11.78 -4.75
N GLN A 19 -5.15 12.49 -5.88
CA GLN A 19 -4.01 13.34 -6.25
C GLN A 19 -3.77 14.45 -5.23
N ASN A 20 -4.81 14.82 -4.50
CA ASN A 20 -4.80 15.79 -3.43
C ASN A 20 -5.50 15.09 -2.28
N GLY A 21 -4.81 14.85 -1.16
CA GLY A 21 -5.49 14.37 0.04
C GLY A 21 -6.36 15.48 0.62
N LYS A 22 -6.25 15.76 1.91
CA LYS A 22 -7.13 16.74 2.55
C LYS A 22 -6.35 17.64 3.49
N TYR A 23 -6.84 18.87 3.60
CA TYR A 23 -6.32 19.87 4.52
C TYR A 23 -7.20 19.92 5.76
N PHE A 24 -6.56 20.01 6.92
CA PHE A 24 -7.21 20.01 8.21
C PHE A 24 -6.72 21.18 9.07
N ASP A 25 -7.57 21.57 10.01
CA ASP A 25 -7.27 22.61 10.98
C ASP A 25 -6.49 22.07 12.19
N SER A 26 -6.50 20.74 12.42
CA SER A 26 -5.74 20.07 13.48
C SER A 26 -5.06 18.78 13.00
N GLU A 27 -4.05 18.34 13.76
CA GLU A 27 -3.36 17.06 13.53
C GLU A 27 -4.25 15.86 13.85
N GLU A 28 -5.08 15.96 14.89
CA GLU A 28 -6.06 14.93 15.28
C GLU A 28 -7.06 14.65 14.16
N GLU A 29 -7.62 15.70 13.54
CA GLU A 29 -8.54 15.53 12.40
C GLU A 29 -7.85 14.92 11.18
N ALA A 30 -6.59 15.28 10.95
CA ALA A 30 -5.79 14.72 9.87
C ALA A 30 -5.51 13.23 10.10
N GLN A 31 -5.20 12.85 11.34
CA GLN A 31 -4.94 11.48 11.77
C GLN A 31 -6.21 10.62 11.68
N ASP A 32 -7.32 11.08 12.25
CA ASP A 32 -8.61 10.40 12.16
C ASP A 32 -9.01 10.15 10.69
N TRP A 33 -8.74 11.11 9.81
CA TRP A 33 -9.05 10.94 8.39
C TRP A 33 -8.19 9.88 7.70
N VAL A 34 -6.87 9.86 7.90
CA VAL A 34 -6.01 8.84 7.28
C VAL A 34 -6.33 7.44 7.80
N GLU A 35 -6.69 7.32 9.08
CA GLU A 35 -7.11 6.05 9.68
C GLU A 35 -8.46 5.59 9.08
N ASN A 36 -9.43 6.49 8.92
CA ASN A 36 -10.73 6.19 8.29
C ASN A 36 -10.60 5.81 6.80
N GLU A 37 -9.68 6.43 6.07
CA GLU A 37 -9.40 6.10 4.66
C GLU A 37 -8.44 4.90 4.53
N CYS A 38 -7.99 4.31 5.64
CA CYS A 38 -7.03 3.21 5.70
C CYS A 38 -5.71 3.52 4.94
N TRP A 39 -5.22 4.75 5.00
CA TRP A 39 -3.93 5.10 4.43
C TRP A 39 -2.79 4.50 5.26
N ILE A 40 -1.71 4.11 4.60
CA ILE A 40 -0.58 3.43 5.23
C ILE A 40 0.56 4.40 5.45
N PHE A 41 1.08 4.48 6.68
CA PHE A 41 2.28 5.25 6.98
C PHE A 41 3.54 4.44 6.66
N SER A 42 4.32 4.93 5.70
CA SER A 42 5.56 4.27 5.24
C SER A 42 6.79 4.54 6.10
N GLY A 43 6.69 5.44 7.09
CA GLY A 43 7.84 6.02 7.79
C GLY A 43 8.31 7.35 7.19
N GLU A 44 8.09 7.56 5.89
CA GLU A 44 8.44 8.80 5.16
C GLU A 44 7.21 9.66 4.82
N GLY A 45 6.01 9.08 4.92
CA GLY A 45 4.76 9.73 4.63
C GLY A 45 3.61 8.75 4.45
N TRP A 46 2.41 9.29 4.26
CA TRP A 46 1.19 8.51 4.06
C TRP A 46 1.03 8.07 2.60
N ILE A 47 0.56 6.84 2.40
CA ILE A 47 0.30 6.24 1.10
C ILE A 47 -1.17 5.84 1.04
N CYS A 48 -1.90 6.33 0.04
CA CYS A 48 -3.28 5.91 -0.16
C CYS A 48 -3.35 4.45 -0.62
N LEU A 49 -4.46 3.78 -0.35
CA LEU A 49 -4.66 2.37 -0.72
C LEU A 49 -4.37 2.10 -2.21
N LYS A 50 -4.79 2.98 -3.12
CA LYS A 50 -4.53 2.83 -4.56
C LYS A 50 -3.04 2.78 -4.90
N CYS A 51 -2.24 3.66 -4.31
CA CYS A 51 -0.80 3.64 -4.52
C CYS A 51 -0.14 2.45 -3.83
N HIS A 52 -0.63 2.06 -2.65
CA HIS A 52 -0.14 0.86 -1.98
C HIS A 52 -0.39 -0.39 -2.83
N ASP A 53 -1.60 -0.59 -3.33
CA ASP A 53 -1.96 -1.73 -4.17
C ASP A 53 -1.13 -1.76 -5.47
N ALA A 54 -0.93 -0.59 -6.10
CA ALA A 54 -0.07 -0.48 -7.26
C ALA A 54 1.39 -0.86 -6.97
N PHE A 55 1.89 -0.50 -5.79
CA PHE A 55 3.24 -0.87 -5.34
C PHE A 55 3.36 -2.37 -5.12
N MET A 56 2.41 -2.96 -4.39
CA MET A 56 2.39 -4.40 -4.10
C MET A 56 2.22 -5.22 -5.38
N GLY A 57 1.33 -4.82 -6.28
CA GLY A 57 1.18 -5.47 -7.59
C GLY A 57 2.45 -5.42 -8.44
N SER A 58 3.17 -4.29 -8.41
CA SER A 58 4.49 -4.17 -9.06
C SER A 58 5.50 -5.13 -8.45
N LEU A 59 5.61 -5.18 -7.12
CA LEU A 59 6.50 -6.09 -6.41
C LEU A 59 6.22 -7.55 -6.76
N THR A 60 4.95 -7.96 -6.76
CA THR A 60 4.54 -9.31 -7.15
C THR A 60 4.96 -9.62 -8.58
N SER A 61 4.74 -8.71 -9.53
CA SER A 61 5.19 -8.90 -10.92
C SER A 61 6.72 -8.97 -11.05
N HIS A 62 7.46 -8.17 -10.28
CA HIS A 62 8.92 -8.21 -10.26
C HIS A 62 9.45 -9.53 -9.70
N ARG A 63 8.87 -10.03 -8.60
CA ARG A 63 9.21 -11.34 -8.01
C ARG A 63 8.94 -12.47 -9.01
N HIS A 64 7.78 -12.44 -9.67
CA HIS A 64 7.43 -13.39 -10.72
C HIS A 64 8.44 -13.40 -11.87
N LYS A 65 8.81 -12.22 -12.41
CA LYS A 65 9.82 -12.11 -13.47
C LYS A 65 11.21 -12.63 -13.08
N GLN A 66 11.54 -12.61 -11.79
CA GLN A 66 12.81 -13.13 -11.27
C GLN A 66 12.78 -14.63 -11.02
N GLY A 67 11.64 -15.31 -11.23
CA GLY A 67 11.46 -16.72 -10.91
C GLY A 67 11.15 -16.99 -9.44
N ASN A 68 10.86 -15.93 -8.66
CA ASN A 68 10.55 -15.99 -7.23
C ASN A 68 9.04 -15.80 -6.97
N GLY A 69 8.20 -15.92 -8.00
CA GLY A 69 6.74 -15.83 -7.89
C GLY A 69 6.08 -17.21 -7.93
N LEU A 70 4.88 -17.31 -7.36
CA LEU A 70 4.06 -18.53 -7.19
C LEU A 70 3.67 -19.28 -8.47
N ASP A 71 4.14 -18.89 -9.66
CA ASP A 71 3.80 -19.59 -10.93
C ASP A 71 4.51 -20.97 -11.06
N GLY A 72 5.11 -21.44 -9.96
CA GLY A 72 5.81 -22.70 -9.80
C GLY A 72 5.11 -23.69 -8.88
N VAL A 73 3.77 -23.69 -8.72
CA VAL A 73 3.06 -24.75 -7.97
C VAL A 73 3.24 -26.16 -8.59
N ASP A 74 3.96 -26.31 -9.71
CA ASP A 74 4.35 -27.61 -10.27
C ASP A 74 5.87 -27.90 -10.25
N SER A 75 6.68 -26.99 -9.71
CA SER A 75 8.12 -27.21 -9.52
C SER A 75 8.40 -27.08 -8.04
N GLY A 76 8.63 -28.18 -7.32
CA GLY A 76 8.84 -28.23 -5.86
C GLY A 76 10.10 -27.50 -5.37
N VAL A 77 10.27 -26.25 -5.77
CA VAL A 77 11.27 -25.28 -5.35
C VAL A 77 10.53 -24.29 -4.47
N GLU A 78 10.67 -24.49 -3.16
CA GLU A 78 10.25 -23.50 -2.18
C GLU A 78 11.12 -22.26 -2.37
N ALA A 79 10.50 -21.09 -2.54
CA ALA A 79 11.23 -19.83 -2.48
C ALA A 79 11.65 -19.64 -1.00
N ASP A 80 12.93 -19.84 -0.72
CA ASP A 80 13.57 -19.78 0.62
C ASP A 80 13.63 -18.36 1.21
N ASP A 81 12.68 -17.48 0.87
CA ASP A 81 12.60 -16.12 1.39
C ASP A 81 11.40 -15.89 2.32
N GLY A 82 10.55 -16.89 2.53
CA GLY A 82 9.41 -16.84 3.45
C GLY A 82 8.34 -15.80 3.08
N LEU A 83 8.38 -15.31 1.83
CA LEU A 83 7.43 -14.39 1.21
C LEU A 83 6.66 -15.07 0.07
N ASP A 84 6.65 -16.40 0.10
CA ASP A 84 5.91 -17.31 -0.76
C ASP A 84 4.40 -17.30 -0.45
N ASN A 85 4.01 -16.96 0.78
CA ASN A 85 2.62 -16.64 1.08
C ASN A 85 2.28 -15.26 0.52
N GLU A 86 1.55 -15.28 -0.60
CA GLU A 86 0.65 -14.24 -1.09
C GLU A 86 0.92 -12.84 -0.51
N LEU A 87 1.62 -12.01 -1.28
CA LEU A 87 1.56 -10.55 -1.12
C LEU A 87 0.15 -10.07 -1.54
N GLU A 88 -0.90 -10.65 -0.95
CA GLU A 88 -2.27 -10.30 -1.18
C GLU A 88 -2.62 -9.15 -0.24
N THR A 89 -2.96 -8.01 -0.83
CA THR A 89 -3.44 -6.85 -0.09
C THR A 89 -4.86 -7.14 0.37
N GLY A 90 -5.02 -7.81 1.52
CA GLY A 90 -6.32 -8.15 2.10
C GLY A 90 -6.25 -8.20 3.62
N ILE A 91 -7.15 -7.49 4.30
CA ILE A 91 -7.47 -7.80 5.69
C ILE A 91 -8.21 -9.14 5.63
N ASP A 92 -7.58 -10.21 6.12
CA ASP A 92 -8.22 -11.51 6.29
C ASP A 92 -9.46 -11.34 7.19
N ILE A 93 -10.63 -11.24 6.59
CA ILE A 93 -11.89 -11.31 7.33
C ILE A 93 -12.10 -12.79 7.62
N VAL A 94 -11.52 -13.27 8.72
CA VAL A 94 -11.83 -14.58 9.29
C VAL A 94 -13.35 -14.63 9.53
N ARG A 95 -14.03 -15.50 8.80
CA ARG A 95 -15.49 -15.66 8.84
C ARG A 95 -15.90 -16.89 9.63
#